data_AF-A0A520C446-F1
#
_entry.id   AF-A0A520C446-F1
#
_cell.length_a   1.000
_cell.length_b   1.000
_cell.length_c   1.000
_cell.angle_alpha   90.00
_cell.angle_beta   90.00
_cell.angle_gamma   90.00
#
_symmetry.space_group_name_H-M   'P 1'
#
loop_
_entity.id
_entity.type
_entity.pdbx_description
1 polymer ?
#
loop_
_entity_poly.entity_id
_entity_poly.type
_entity_poly.pdbx_seq_one_letter_code
_entity_poly.pdbx_strand_id
1 'polypeptide(L)'
;MKPEHLPSQVISSYSGEESRLWDKYYWPFYEEYIKAIRGATLPNSNLVYINKYYWNIALLTLHFYDFTVFTDIRDFCLNTLNIATFNNVKFTFDIPKLNDFLKNPNPVTNFVMALNPAKDATIQIDLATFKDRLSYLSEIEVFRYLTASFMPKDDKLISKIEINYNANLDAECLSEGEKKLLLIMLILEVIGDENSLILLDEPDSHIHLSRKEEIQKLLSKYSNRENIITTHSPTLTHNFDLKHITMLTKKLNNDAQVEAKEKQEIVHELTKGIWSYQEQNIFLNSRNDILLVEGKSDETFLKKALEILKKTEPRYSALNFEYLPCGGAEGVKLMTKKFTPKLGQHIIALFDSDQAGWTSINKIFERTDANKFSSRDYGKYRKQGEIWVAMFPIRPYYKGGANFNIEDYFSKALLNKYVLNSFKGLDTIVTKDKFKRALEKDCGEDRFTDNEFKHFKLVFDLILEIKTK
;
A
#
# COMPACT_ATOMS: atom_id res chain seq x y z
N MET A 1 -4.74 31.13 -12.05
CA MET A 1 -5.58 30.96 -10.83
C MET A 1 -5.53 32.25 -10.03
N LYS A 2 -6.60 32.60 -9.32
CA LYS A 2 -6.53 33.70 -8.37
C LYS A 2 -5.69 33.27 -7.15
N PRO A 3 -4.92 34.17 -6.51
CA PRO A 3 -4.11 33.84 -5.34
C PRO A 3 -4.91 33.21 -4.20
N GLU A 4 -6.18 33.60 -4.03
CA GLU A 4 -7.11 33.05 -3.03
C GLU A 4 -7.46 31.57 -3.21
N HIS A 5 -7.08 30.95 -4.33
CA HIS A 5 -7.27 29.51 -4.59
C HIS A 5 -5.98 28.70 -4.50
N LEU A 6 -4.85 29.34 -4.17
CA LEU A 6 -3.58 28.65 -3.97
C LEU A 6 -3.41 28.28 -2.49
N PRO A 7 -2.77 27.14 -2.20
CA PRO A 7 -2.41 26.83 -0.81
C PRO A 7 -1.45 27.90 -0.28
N SER A 8 -1.48 28.12 1.05
CA SER A 8 -0.56 29.04 1.72
C SER A 8 0.90 28.58 1.54
N GLN A 9 1.10 27.26 1.50
CA GLN A 9 2.39 26.62 1.25
C GLN A 9 2.20 25.20 0.70
N VAL A 10 3.20 24.74 -0.05
CA VAL A 10 3.32 23.36 -0.50
C VAL A 10 4.49 22.71 0.24
N ILE A 11 4.18 21.72 1.09
CA ILE A 11 5.18 21.01 1.89
C ILE A 11 5.37 19.63 1.29
N SER A 12 6.60 19.26 0.97
CA SER A 12 6.94 17.93 0.45
C SER A 12 7.88 17.18 1.37
N SER A 13 7.57 15.90 1.60
CA SER A 13 8.48 14.92 2.18
C SER A 13 8.74 13.82 1.16
N TYR A 14 9.97 13.77 0.65
CA TYR A 14 10.36 12.84 -0.41
C TYR A 14 11.36 11.81 0.13
N SER A 15 11.06 10.54 -0.08
CA SER A 15 11.90 9.43 0.42
C SER A 15 12.70 8.72 -0.67
N GLY A 16 12.57 9.12 -1.93
CA GLY A 16 13.33 8.56 -3.05
C GLY A 16 14.75 9.13 -3.19
N GLU A 17 15.53 8.50 -4.08
CA GLU A 17 16.92 8.90 -4.37
C GLU A 17 17.02 10.07 -5.37
N GLU A 18 15.97 10.28 -6.17
CA GLU A 18 15.95 11.27 -7.25
C GLU A 18 15.85 12.71 -6.69
N SER A 19 16.83 13.55 -6.97
CA SER A 19 16.85 14.95 -6.50
C SER A 19 16.05 15.90 -7.39
N ARG A 20 15.50 15.45 -8.53
CA ARG A 20 14.85 16.30 -9.54
C ARG A 20 13.74 17.19 -8.97
N LEU A 21 12.94 16.68 -8.04
CA LEU A 21 11.87 17.46 -7.39
C LEU A 21 12.49 18.64 -6.61
N TRP A 22 13.51 18.34 -5.82
CA TRP A 22 14.29 19.32 -5.06
C TRP A 22 14.99 20.32 -5.97
N ASP A 23 15.86 19.86 -6.86
CA ASP A 23 16.74 20.71 -7.68
C ASP A 23 15.94 21.66 -8.59
N LYS A 24 14.84 21.18 -9.16
CA LYS A 24 14.08 21.94 -10.15
C LYS A 24 13.04 22.88 -9.54
N TYR A 25 12.40 22.47 -8.44
CA TYR A 25 11.22 23.17 -7.92
C TYR A 25 11.40 23.75 -6.52
N TYR A 26 12.09 23.07 -5.59
CA TYR A 26 12.20 23.54 -4.20
C TYR A 26 13.50 24.32 -3.93
N TRP A 27 14.61 23.99 -4.61
CA TRP A 27 15.90 24.63 -4.40
C TRP A 27 15.86 26.17 -4.54
N PRO A 28 15.21 26.76 -5.57
CA PRO A 28 15.18 28.22 -5.70
C PRO A 28 14.52 28.93 -4.50
N PHE A 29 13.42 28.37 -3.99
CA PHE A 29 12.71 28.90 -2.82
C PHE A 29 13.51 28.70 -1.54
N TYR A 30 14.16 27.54 -1.40
CA TYR A 30 15.05 27.28 -0.28
C TYR A 30 16.23 28.25 -0.27
N GLU A 31 16.86 28.51 -1.42
CA GLU A 31 17.97 29.44 -1.54
C GLU A 31 17.54 30.88 -1.18
N GLU A 32 16.38 31.32 -1.66
CA GLU A 32 15.80 32.62 -1.32
C GLU A 32 15.50 32.73 0.18
N TYR A 33 14.89 31.70 0.77
CA TYR A 33 14.60 31.61 2.20
C TYR A 33 15.89 31.74 3.05
N ILE A 34 16.93 30.97 2.73
CA ILE A 34 18.23 31.03 3.42
C ILE A 34 18.89 32.41 3.27
N LYS A 35 18.85 33.00 2.07
CA LYS A 35 19.38 34.36 1.84
C LYS A 35 18.64 35.41 2.68
N ALA A 36 17.32 35.30 2.75
CA ALA A 36 16.48 36.24 3.50
C ALA A 36 16.65 36.11 5.02
N ILE A 37 16.84 34.90 5.55
CA ILE A 37 17.12 34.67 6.98
C ILE A 37 18.41 35.37 7.44
N ARG A 38 19.37 35.59 6.54
CA ARG A 38 20.57 36.38 6.86
C ARG A 38 20.27 37.87 7.10
N GLY A 39 19.09 38.34 6.70
CA GLY A 39 18.58 39.69 6.92
C GLY A 39 17.79 39.85 8.22
N ALA A 40 17.03 40.94 8.34
CA ALA A 40 16.34 41.34 9.58
C ALA A 40 15.01 40.62 9.84
N THR A 41 14.42 39.94 8.84
CA THR A 41 13.09 39.33 8.92
C THR A 41 13.14 37.88 8.46
N LEU A 42 12.38 37.01 9.13
CA LEU A 42 12.22 35.62 8.70
C LEU A 42 11.03 35.49 7.74
N PRO A 43 11.24 35.30 6.43
CA PRO A 43 10.12 35.18 5.51
C PRO A 43 9.41 33.84 5.68
N ASN A 44 8.14 33.77 5.29
CA ASN A 44 7.49 32.49 5.07
C ASN A 44 7.96 31.91 3.73
N SER A 45 8.23 30.61 3.67
CA SER A 45 8.52 29.92 2.42
C SER A 45 7.25 29.28 1.87
N ASN A 46 6.89 29.61 0.63
CA ASN A 46 5.71 29.03 -0.03
C ASN A 46 5.94 27.57 -0.44
N LEU A 47 7.20 27.13 -0.55
CA LEU A 47 7.58 25.74 -0.83
C LEU A 47 8.56 25.27 0.24
N VAL A 48 8.21 24.19 0.93
CA VAL A 48 9.03 23.62 2.02
C VAL A 48 9.34 22.16 1.69
N TYR A 49 10.61 21.80 1.77
CA TYR A 49 11.07 20.44 1.51
C TYR A 49 11.72 19.84 2.76
N ILE A 50 11.10 18.79 3.27
CA ILE A 50 11.55 18.07 4.47
C ILE A 50 12.16 16.73 4.07
N ASN A 51 13.30 16.41 4.66
CA ASN A 51 14.06 15.20 4.37
C ASN A 51 14.81 14.71 5.63
N LYS A 52 15.68 13.71 5.47
CA LYS A 52 16.43 13.08 6.56
C LYS A 52 17.29 14.03 7.42
N TYR A 53 17.70 15.19 6.89
CA TYR A 53 18.50 16.16 7.66
C TYR A 53 17.71 16.83 8.79
N TYR A 54 16.38 16.69 8.78
CA TYR A 54 15.51 17.30 9.78
C TYR A 54 15.21 16.39 10.97
N TRP A 55 15.68 15.13 11.04
CA TRP A 55 15.29 14.21 12.13
C TRP A 55 15.59 14.75 13.53
N ASN A 56 16.82 15.20 13.79
CA ASN A 56 17.17 15.70 15.12
C ASN A 56 16.49 17.05 15.42
N ILE A 57 16.32 17.91 14.40
CA ILE A 57 15.57 19.17 14.53
C ILE A 57 14.10 18.88 14.85
N ALA A 58 13.48 17.94 14.15
CA ALA A 58 12.10 17.51 14.34
C ALA A 58 11.89 17.00 15.76
N LEU A 59 12.77 16.09 16.21
CA LEU A 59 12.67 15.50 17.54
C LEU A 59 12.79 16.55 18.63
N LEU A 60 13.77 17.46 18.51
CA LEU A 60 13.99 18.53 19.47
C LEU A 60 12.83 19.53 19.49
N THR A 61 12.29 19.88 18.33
CA THR A 61 11.13 20.77 18.20
C THR A 61 9.89 20.15 18.85
N LEU A 62 9.61 18.86 18.62
CA LEU A 62 8.49 18.19 19.26
C LEU A 62 8.65 18.15 20.79
N HIS A 63 9.87 17.95 21.30
CA HIS A 63 10.13 18.00 22.74
C HIS A 63 10.12 19.40 23.34
N PHE A 64 10.13 20.45 22.51
CA PHE A 64 9.97 21.84 22.97
C PHE A 64 8.55 22.12 23.46
N TYR A 65 7.53 21.51 22.83
CA TYR A 65 6.13 21.61 23.26
C TYR A 65 5.91 21.29 24.75
N ASP A 66 4.93 21.94 25.36
CA ASP A 66 4.46 21.60 26.70
C ASP A 66 3.59 20.33 26.65
N PHE A 67 4.13 19.20 27.09
CA PHE A 67 3.45 17.91 27.11
C PHE A 67 2.30 17.83 28.14
N THR A 68 2.13 18.82 29.00
CA THR A 68 0.93 18.93 29.85
C THR A 68 -0.27 19.48 29.08
N VAL A 69 -0.03 20.26 28.01
CA VAL A 69 -1.04 20.85 27.14
C VAL A 69 -1.24 20.01 25.88
N PHE A 70 -0.14 19.63 25.22
CA PHE A 70 -0.14 18.92 23.94
C PHE A 70 0.03 17.42 24.14
N THR A 71 -1.00 16.78 24.71
CA THR A 71 -0.98 15.36 25.08
C THR A 71 -0.80 14.43 23.88
N ASP A 72 -1.30 14.79 22.71
CA ASP A 72 -1.15 13.97 21.50
C ASP A 72 0.31 13.90 21.03
N ILE A 73 1.04 15.02 21.12
CA ILE A 73 2.47 15.07 20.79
C ILE A 73 3.26 14.26 21.82
N ARG A 74 2.93 14.39 23.10
CA ARG A 74 3.50 13.56 24.17
C ARG A 74 3.28 12.07 23.89
N ASP A 75 2.04 11.68 23.59
CA ASP A 75 1.67 10.28 23.40
C ASP A 75 2.31 9.70 22.13
N PHE A 76 2.49 10.50 21.09
CA PHE A 76 3.29 10.13 19.92
C PHE A 76 4.76 9.89 20.29
N CYS A 77 5.41 10.83 20.99
CA CYS A 77 6.80 10.66 21.43
C CYS A 77 6.97 9.42 22.33
N LEU A 78 6.04 9.21 23.28
CA LEU A 78 6.11 8.10 24.23
C LEU A 78 5.79 6.75 23.59
N ASN A 79 4.68 6.65 22.86
CA ASN A 79 4.14 5.35 22.41
C ASN A 79 4.58 4.99 20.99
N THR A 80 4.77 5.98 20.11
CA THR A 80 5.12 5.77 18.70
C THR A 80 6.63 5.77 18.47
N LEU A 81 7.36 6.67 19.13
CA LEU A 81 8.83 6.74 19.07
C LEU A 81 9.52 6.00 20.22
N ASN A 82 8.76 5.53 21.21
CA ASN A 82 9.27 4.85 22.40
C ASN A 82 10.28 5.70 23.20
N ILE A 83 10.04 7.01 23.30
CA ILE A 83 10.88 7.96 24.03
C ILE A 83 10.20 8.32 25.35
N ALA A 84 10.61 7.67 26.43
CA ALA A 84 10.07 7.89 27.77
C ALA A 84 10.78 9.04 28.51
N THR A 85 12.09 9.20 28.30
CA THR A 85 12.87 10.28 28.92
C THR A 85 13.78 10.96 27.90
N PHE A 86 13.81 12.29 27.91
CA PHE A 86 14.80 13.09 27.17
C PHE A 86 15.92 13.47 28.13
N ASN A 87 17.14 13.00 27.89
CA ASN A 87 18.23 13.17 28.86
C ASN A 87 18.96 14.48 28.62
N ASN A 88 19.48 14.68 27.40
CA ASN A 88 20.19 15.89 27.02
C ASN A 88 20.31 16.02 25.50
N VAL A 89 20.66 17.24 25.07
CA VAL A 89 21.05 17.56 23.71
C VAL A 89 22.45 18.17 23.72
N LYS A 90 23.27 17.71 22.79
CA LYS A 90 24.61 18.23 22.56
C LYS A 90 24.66 18.94 21.21
N PHE A 91 25.16 20.17 21.22
CA PHE A 91 25.36 20.98 20.03
C PHE A 91 26.84 21.22 19.81
N THR A 92 27.28 21.10 18.56
CA THR A 92 28.61 21.52 18.12
C THR A 92 28.47 22.74 17.22
N PHE A 93 29.29 23.76 17.43
CA PHE A 93 29.20 25.05 16.72
C PHE A 93 30.44 25.32 15.87
N ASP A 94 30.25 26.00 14.74
CA ASP A 94 31.31 26.63 13.96
C ASP A 94 31.54 28.05 14.50
N ILE A 95 32.37 28.16 15.55
CA ILE A 95 32.65 29.43 16.23
C ILE A 95 33.29 30.48 15.31
N PRO A 96 34.25 30.13 14.43
CA PRO A 96 34.74 31.07 13.42
C PRO A 96 33.62 31.66 12.56
N LYS A 97 32.70 30.83 12.04
CA LYS A 97 31.57 31.31 11.23
C LYS A 97 30.56 32.11 12.05
N LEU A 98 30.27 31.71 13.29
CA LEU A 98 29.43 32.49 14.20
C LEU A 98 29.99 33.90 14.44
N ASN A 99 31.30 34.02 14.69
CA ASN A 99 31.92 35.33 14.88
C ASN A 99 31.89 36.19 13.60
N ASP A 100 31.92 35.57 12.41
CA ASP A 100 31.74 36.29 11.16
C ASP A 100 30.31 36.81 11.00
N PHE A 101 29.30 35.98 11.25
CA PHE A 101 27.89 36.38 11.19
C PHE A 101 27.56 37.47 12.24
N LEU A 102 28.16 37.40 13.43
CA LEU A 102 27.96 38.40 14.49
C LEU A 102 28.49 39.80 14.13
N LYS A 103 29.24 39.97 13.04
CA LYS A 103 29.57 41.31 12.51
C LYS A 103 28.32 42.06 12.04
N ASN A 104 27.30 41.33 11.59
CA ASN A 104 25.98 41.85 11.23
C ASN A 104 24.90 41.03 11.94
N PRO A 105 24.64 41.31 13.24
CA PRO A 105 23.70 40.53 14.03
C PRO A 105 22.30 40.48 13.39
N ASN A 106 21.72 39.28 13.42
CA ASN A 106 20.39 38.98 12.92
C ASN A 106 19.66 38.01 13.88
N PRO A 107 18.37 37.73 13.64
CA PRO A 107 17.60 36.82 14.50
C PRO A 107 18.23 35.43 14.70
N VAL A 108 18.91 34.87 13.69
CA VAL A 108 19.61 33.58 13.84
C VAL A 108 20.79 33.68 14.79
N THR A 109 21.59 34.74 14.69
CA THR A 109 22.70 34.94 15.63
C THR A 109 22.20 35.19 17.05
N ASN A 110 21.07 35.88 17.23
CA ASN A 110 20.45 36.07 18.54
C ASN A 110 19.99 34.73 19.12
N PHE A 111 19.37 33.88 18.30
CA PHE A 111 19.01 32.51 18.69
C PHE A 111 20.24 31.70 19.12
N VAL A 112 21.30 31.68 18.31
CA VAL A 112 22.53 30.93 18.64
C VAL A 112 23.20 31.48 19.90
N MET A 113 23.19 32.80 20.10
CA MET A 113 23.74 33.42 21.31
C MET A 113 22.89 33.16 22.56
N ALA A 114 21.56 33.10 22.44
CA ALA A 114 20.68 32.68 23.55
C ALA A 114 20.93 31.21 23.92
N LEU A 115 21.12 30.35 22.91
CA LEU A 115 21.42 28.94 23.10
C LEU A 115 22.83 28.71 23.67
N ASN A 116 23.84 29.46 23.20
CA ASN A 116 25.25 29.33 23.59
C ASN A 116 25.90 30.70 23.91
N PRO A 117 25.57 31.32 25.07
CA PRO A 117 26.05 32.66 25.41
C PRO A 117 27.57 32.76 25.55
N ALA A 118 28.21 31.69 26.02
CA ALA A 118 29.66 31.61 26.22
C ALA A 118 30.44 31.38 24.91
N LYS A 119 29.76 31.07 23.80
CA LYS A 119 30.35 30.70 22.51
C LYS A 119 31.31 29.51 22.60
N ASP A 120 30.96 28.53 23.43
CA ASP A 120 31.72 27.30 23.54
C ASP A 120 31.62 26.49 22.23
N ALA A 121 32.70 25.84 21.82
CA ALA A 121 32.70 25.01 20.61
C ALA A 121 31.68 23.85 20.69
N THR A 122 31.35 23.41 21.90
CA THR A 122 30.35 22.39 22.16
C THR A 122 29.67 22.67 23.49
N ILE A 123 28.34 22.53 23.52
CA ILE A 123 27.56 22.54 24.77
C ILE A 123 26.76 21.25 24.86
N GLN A 124 26.52 20.78 26.09
CA GLN A 124 25.59 19.70 26.38
C GLN A 124 24.66 20.18 27.49
N ILE A 125 23.36 20.23 27.19
CA ILE A 125 22.33 20.78 28.08
C ILE A 125 21.14 19.83 28.17
N ASP A 126 20.45 19.83 29.31
CA ASP A 126 19.20 19.10 29.46
C ASP A 126 18.03 19.81 28.76
N LEU A 127 16.88 19.12 28.67
CA LEU A 127 15.69 19.68 28.02
C LEU A 127 15.15 20.92 28.73
N ALA A 128 15.21 20.95 30.06
CA ALA A 128 14.71 22.08 30.85
C ALA A 128 15.52 23.36 30.56
N THR A 129 16.86 23.24 30.54
CA THR A 129 17.76 24.35 30.19
C THR A 129 17.58 24.77 28.73
N PHE A 130 17.39 23.82 27.81
CA PHE A 130 17.10 24.15 26.41
C PHE A 130 15.81 24.96 26.27
N LYS A 131 14.73 24.55 26.95
CA LYS A 131 13.45 25.28 26.97
C LYS A 131 13.57 26.65 27.60
N ASP A 132 14.24 26.75 28.76
CA ASP A 132 14.42 28.01 29.48
C ASP A 132 15.14 29.07 28.64
N ARG A 133 16.26 28.68 28.01
CA ARG A 133 17.06 29.57 27.14
C ARG A 133 16.30 30.10 25.92
N LEU A 134 15.27 29.39 25.49
CA LEU A 134 14.51 29.71 24.28
C LEU A 134 13.03 30.00 24.57
N SER A 135 12.67 30.24 25.83
CA SER A 135 11.29 30.44 26.30
C SER A 135 10.56 31.63 25.66
N TYR A 136 11.30 32.54 25.03
CA TYR A 136 10.75 33.67 24.29
C TYR A 136 10.30 33.32 22.86
N LEU A 137 10.52 32.07 22.41
CA LEU A 137 10.20 31.58 21.07
C LEU A 137 9.03 30.60 21.10
N SER A 138 8.24 30.62 20.04
CA SER A 138 7.30 29.55 19.71
C SER A 138 7.99 28.32 19.09
N GLU A 139 7.29 27.20 19.05
CA GLU A 139 7.76 25.94 18.48
C GLU A 139 8.18 26.07 17.01
N ILE A 140 7.39 26.80 16.22
CA ILE A 140 7.69 27.06 14.81
C ILE A 140 8.92 27.96 14.65
N GLU A 141 9.14 28.92 15.57
CA GLU A 141 10.35 29.74 15.56
C GLU A 141 11.58 28.92 15.94
N VAL A 142 11.49 28.06 16.96
CA VAL A 142 12.58 27.13 17.32
C VAL A 142 12.93 26.25 16.13
N PHE A 143 11.95 25.66 15.45
CA PHE A 143 12.17 24.89 14.22
C PHE A 143 12.91 25.71 13.16
N ARG A 144 12.39 26.89 12.84
CA ARG A 144 12.92 27.78 11.80
C ARG A 144 14.36 28.19 12.09
N TYR A 145 14.68 28.57 13.33
CA TYR A 145 16.03 28.99 13.71
C TYR A 145 17.01 27.82 13.82
N LEU A 146 16.57 26.64 14.28
CA LEU A 146 17.39 25.43 14.22
C LEU A 146 17.72 25.06 12.77
N THR A 147 16.73 25.07 11.87
CA THR A 147 16.95 24.81 10.44
C THR A 147 17.92 25.82 9.84
N ALA A 148 17.70 27.11 10.07
CA ALA A 148 18.55 28.18 9.55
C ALA A 148 19.99 28.14 10.08
N SER A 149 20.19 27.68 11.31
CA SER A 149 21.51 27.57 11.91
C SER A 149 22.22 26.26 11.56
N PHE A 150 21.49 25.20 11.20
CA PHE A 150 22.03 23.88 10.87
C PHE A 150 22.20 23.63 9.36
N MET A 151 21.57 24.45 8.51
CA MET A 151 21.54 24.30 7.05
C MET A 151 21.80 25.65 6.35
N PRO A 152 22.35 25.67 5.11
CA PRO A 152 22.75 24.54 4.26
C PRO A 152 24.09 23.90 4.68
N LYS A 153 24.43 22.76 4.07
CA LYS A 153 25.58 21.90 4.44
C LYS A 153 26.90 22.67 4.64
N ASP A 154 27.20 23.59 3.74
CA ASP A 154 28.50 24.28 3.70
C ASP A 154 28.50 25.60 4.50
N ASP A 155 27.34 26.05 4.97
CA ASP A 155 27.15 27.38 5.54
C ASP A 155 26.33 27.40 6.83
N LYS A 156 26.58 26.41 7.69
CA LYS A 156 25.91 26.21 8.98
C LYS A 156 26.69 26.75 10.17
N LEU A 157 25.98 27.33 11.14
CA LEU A 157 26.49 27.80 12.43
C LEU A 157 26.54 26.66 13.47
N ILE A 158 25.54 25.78 13.45
CA ILE A 158 25.49 24.54 14.22
C ILE A 158 25.96 23.42 13.30
N SER A 159 27.09 22.80 13.62
CA SER A 159 27.67 21.74 12.80
C SER A 159 27.10 20.36 13.11
N LYS A 160 26.69 20.11 14.36
CA LYS A 160 26.11 18.84 14.81
C LYS A 160 25.05 19.07 15.91
N ILE A 161 23.98 18.29 15.87
CA ILE A 161 22.96 18.16 16.93
C ILE A 161 22.89 16.68 17.27
N GLU A 162 23.15 16.32 18.52
CA GLU A 162 23.10 14.95 19.04
C GLU A 162 22.11 14.92 20.20
N ILE A 163 21.12 14.01 20.17
CA ILE A 163 20.08 13.92 21.19
C ILE A 163 20.21 12.58 21.90
N ASN A 164 20.22 12.63 23.22
CA ASN A 164 20.31 11.46 24.07
C ASN A 164 19.00 11.26 24.85
N TYR A 165 18.46 10.05 24.81
CA TYR A 165 17.17 9.70 25.42
C TYR A 165 17.18 8.31 26.09
N ASN A 166 16.19 8.03 26.94
CA ASN A 166 16.02 6.75 27.67
C ASN A 166 17.32 6.30 28.37
N ALA A 167 17.72 5.04 28.20
CA ALA A 167 18.95 4.46 28.73
C ALA A 167 20.19 4.87 27.90
N ASN A 168 20.35 6.17 27.64
CA ASN A 168 21.42 6.78 26.85
C ASN A 168 21.49 6.37 25.38
N LEU A 169 20.34 6.17 24.74
CA LEU A 169 20.26 5.95 23.29
C LEU A 169 20.44 7.28 22.54
N ASP A 170 21.03 7.21 21.35
CA ASP A 170 21.13 8.33 20.41
C ASP A 170 19.89 8.36 19.51
N ALA A 171 19.39 9.55 19.14
CA ALA A 171 18.32 9.71 18.14
C ALA A 171 18.59 8.96 16.83
N GLU A 172 19.85 8.74 16.46
CA GLU A 172 20.22 7.90 15.32
C GLU A 172 19.75 6.44 15.43
N CYS A 173 19.50 5.94 16.66
CA CYS A 173 18.98 4.60 16.94
C CYS A 173 17.48 4.43 16.63
N LEU A 174 16.74 5.51 16.37
CA LEU A 174 15.37 5.40 15.87
C LEU A 174 15.36 4.61 14.55
N SER A 175 14.39 3.70 14.41
CA SER A 175 14.19 2.97 13.15
C SER A 175 13.83 3.94 12.02
N GLU A 176 14.11 3.54 10.76
CA GLU A 176 13.72 4.34 9.60
C GLU A 176 12.21 4.65 9.56
N GLY A 177 11.38 3.70 10.03
CA GLY A 177 9.95 3.91 10.15
C GLY A 177 9.57 4.97 11.18
N GLU A 178 10.21 4.98 12.36
CA GLU A 178 10.00 6.01 13.39
C GLU A 178 10.47 7.38 12.92
N LYS A 179 11.62 7.44 12.26
CA LYS A 179 12.17 8.65 11.66
C LYS A 179 11.22 9.25 10.62
N LYS A 180 10.55 8.43 9.81
CA LYS A 180 9.53 8.90 8.86
C LYS A 180 8.27 9.42 9.54
N LEU A 181 7.74 8.68 10.51
CA LEU A 181 6.58 9.13 11.29
C LEU A 181 6.88 10.46 12.00
N LEU A 182 8.10 10.62 12.52
CA LEU A 182 8.57 11.87 13.13
C LEU A 182 8.53 13.04 12.13
N LEU A 183 8.98 12.85 10.89
CA LEU A 183 8.90 13.91 9.87
C LEU A 183 7.45 14.23 9.49
N ILE A 184 6.57 13.23 9.38
CA ILE A 184 5.14 13.46 9.12
C ILE A 184 4.53 14.26 10.27
N MET A 185 4.83 13.90 11.52
CA MET A 185 4.35 14.60 12.71
C MET A 185 4.86 16.05 12.75
N LEU A 186 6.14 16.29 12.43
CA LEU A 186 6.70 17.64 12.31
C LEU A 186 5.94 18.46 11.25
N ILE A 187 5.70 17.89 10.07
CA ILE A 187 4.98 18.57 8.98
C ILE A 187 3.57 18.96 9.43
N LEU A 188 2.87 18.06 10.12
CA LEU A 188 1.49 18.29 10.52
C LEU A 188 1.38 19.22 11.74
N GLU A 189 2.18 19.05 12.78
CA GLU A 189 2.01 19.81 14.03
C GLU A 189 2.76 21.14 14.04
N VAL A 190 3.84 21.29 13.26
CA VAL A 190 4.71 22.47 13.35
C VAL A 190 4.66 23.29 12.08
N ILE A 191 4.86 22.67 10.92
CA ILE A 191 5.10 23.40 9.67
C ILE A 191 3.78 23.77 9.00
N GLY A 192 2.88 22.80 8.88
CA GLY A 192 1.61 22.93 8.18
C GLY A 192 0.63 23.84 8.89
N ASP A 193 -0.13 24.60 8.12
CA ASP A 193 -1.32 25.33 8.57
C ASP A 193 -2.58 24.71 7.93
N GLU A 194 -3.75 25.32 8.13
CA GLU A 194 -5.02 24.85 7.55
C GLU A 194 -5.15 25.00 6.03
N ASN A 195 -4.33 25.83 5.39
CA ASN A 195 -4.39 26.06 3.94
C ASN A 195 -3.19 25.45 3.21
N SER A 196 -2.44 24.58 3.88
CA SER A 196 -1.25 23.92 3.34
C SER A 196 -1.62 22.70 2.48
N LEU A 197 -0.91 22.54 1.37
CA LEU A 197 -0.93 21.30 0.58
C LEU A 197 0.28 20.44 0.97
N ILE A 198 0.02 19.24 1.47
CA ILE A 198 1.07 18.32 1.92
C ILE A 198 1.25 17.20 0.90
N LEU A 199 2.48 17.01 0.43
CA LEU A 199 2.87 16.00 -0.54
C LEU A 199 3.82 14.99 0.14
N LEU A 200 3.40 13.74 0.25
CA LEU A 200 4.19 12.67 0.87
C LEU A 200 4.50 11.59 -0.17
N ASP A 201 5.78 11.41 -0.48
CA ASP A 201 6.21 10.37 -1.42
C ASP A 201 6.65 9.10 -0.68
N GLU A 202 5.87 8.03 -0.86
CA GLU A 202 6.04 6.74 -0.18
C GLU A 202 6.32 6.89 1.34
N PRO A 203 5.44 7.58 2.09
CA PRO A 203 5.65 7.78 3.52
C PRO A 203 5.68 6.46 4.29
N ASP A 204 5.15 5.38 3.72
CA ASP A 204 5.09 4.06 4.32
C ASP A 204 6.24 3.12 3.94
N SER A 205 7.16 3.52 3.06
CA SER A 205 8.32 2.67 2.76
C SER A 205 9.19 2.54 4.01
N HIS A 206 9.65 1.31 4.32
CA HIS A 206 10.37 0.95 5.55
C HIS A 206 9.56 1.02 6.87
N ILE A 207 8.24 1.26 6.81
CA ILE A 207 7.34 1.11 7.96
C ILE A 207 6.73 -0.29 7.96
N HIS A 208 6.80 -0.97 9.12
CA HIS A 208 6.21 -2.30 9.30
C HIS A 208 4.70 -2.29 9.02
N LEU A 209 4.16 -3.35 8.41
CA LEU A 209 2.76 -3.43 7.96
C LEU A 209 1.75 -3.07 9.06
N SER A 210 1.98 -3.53 10.30
CA SER A 210 1.12 -3.25 11.45
C SER A 210 1.07 -1.78 11.87
N ARG A 211 2.04 -0.97 11.45
CA ARG A 211 2.16 0.46 11.79
C ARG A 211 1.71 1.39 10.68
N LYS A 212 1.36 0.86 9.50
CA LYS A 212 0.90 1.70 8.38
C LYS A 212 -0.44 2.39 8.65
N GLU A 213 -1.24 1.87 9.57
CA GLU A 213 -2.45 2.54 10.07
C GLU A 213 -2.13 3.84 10.81
N GLU A 214 -0.95 3.96 11.44
CA GLU A 214 -0.53 5.18 12.14
C GLU A 214 -0.45 6.39 11.19
N ILE A 215 -0.01 6.17 9.93
CA ILE A 215 0.04 7.23 8.91
C ILE A 215 -1.37 7.77 8.62
N GLN A 216 -2.34 6.88 8.45
CA GLN A 216 -3.72 7.28 8.19
C GLN A 216 -4.30 8.03 9.41
N LYS A 217 -4.01 7.58 10.63
CA LYS A 217 -4.44 8.26 11.87
C LYS A 217 -3.86 9.67 11.97
N LEU A 218 -2.56 9.83 11.71
CA LEU A 218 -1.91 11.14 11.72
C LEU A 218 -2.54 12.10 10.70
N LEU A 219 -2.78 11.63 9.48
CA LEU A 219 -3.31 12.48 8.40
C LEU A 219 -4.80 12.80 8.57
N SER A 220 -5.60 11.86 9.07
CA SER A 220 -7.05 12.06 9.28
C SER A 220 -7.38 12.93 10.50
N LYS A 221 -6.42 13.17 11.39
CA LYS A 221 -6.56 14.09 12.54
C LYS A 221 -6.93 15.52 12.11
N TYR A 222 -6.50 15.95 10.92
CA TYR A 222 -6.71 17.31 10.42
C TYR A 222 -7.70 17.29 9.25
N SER A 223 -8.96 17.62 9.54
CA SER A 223 -10.05 17.59 8.55
C SER A 223 -9.99 18.73 7.54
N ASN A 224 -9.28 19.81 7.85
CA ASN A 224 -9.14 21.01 7.04
C ASN A 224 -7.86 21.04 6.20
N ARG A 225 -7.14 19.92 6.02
CA ARG A 225 -5.91 19.88 5.23
C ARG A 225 -6.00 18.92 4.05
N GLU A 226 -5.45 19.33 2.92
CA GLU A 226 -5.32 18.47 1.75
C GLU A 226 -3.95 17.78 1.73
N ASN A 227 -3.99 16.45 1.71
CA ASN A 227 -2.81 15.60 1.69
C ASN A 227 -2.82 14.74 0.41
N ILE A 228 -1.71 14.74 -0.34
CA ILE A 228 -1.49 13.84 -1.46
C ILE A 228 -0.37 12.87 -1.09
N ILE A 229 -0.68 11.58 -1.21
CA ILE A 229 0.26 10.50 -0.88
C ILE A 229 0.45 9.62 -2.11
N THR A 230 1.69 9.23 -2.38
CA THR A 230 2.00 8.12 -3.29
C THR A 230 2.33 6.87 -2.47
N THR A 231 1.90 5.70 -2.92
CA THR A 231 2.25 4.44 -2.26
C THR A 231 2.11 3.26 -3.21
N HIS A 232 2.96 2.26 -3.02
CA HIS A 232 2.81 0.92 -3.61
C HIS A 232 2.13 -0.08 -2.65
N SER A 233 1.72 0.36 -1.46
CA SER A 233 1.24 -0.49 -0.36
C SER A 233 -0.29 -0.59 -0.26
N PRO A 234 -0.87 -1.78 -0.45
CA PRO A 234 -2.28 -2.07 -0.26
C PRO A 234 -2.70 -1.85 1.16
N THR A 235 -1.85 -2.29 2.09
CA THR A 235 -2.15 -2.20 3.51
C THR A 235 -2.32 -0.75 3.92
N LEU A 236 -1.58 0.18 3.30
CA LEU A 236 -1.82 1.60 3.50
C LEU A 236 -3.12 2.03 2.82
N THR A 237 -3.30 1.71 1.53
CA THR A 237 -4.52 2.10 0.80
C THR A 237 -5.80 1.53 1.43
N HIS A 238 -5.71 0.39 2.12
CA HIS A 238 -6.84 -0.25 2.78
C HIS A 238 -7.38 0.54 3.95
N ASN A 239 -6.57 1.43 4.51
CA ASN A 239 -6.98 2.31 5.60
C ASN A 239 -7.72 3.55 5.08
N PHE A 240 -7.81 3.77 3.77
CA PHE A 240 -8.49 4.92 3.17
C PHE A 240 -9.75 4.51 2.41
N ASP A 241 -10.77 5.38 2.43
CA ASP A 241 -11.96 5.21 1.61
C ASP A 241 -11.59 5.20 0.13
N LEU A 242 -12.24 4.32 -0.65
CA LEU A 242 -12.01 4.20 -2.10
C LEU A 242 -12.18 5.51 -2.87
N LYS A 243 -13.06 6.41 -2.38
CA LYS A 243 -13.26 7.74 -2.98
C LYS A 243 -11.99 8.61 -2.98
N HIS A 244 -11.07 8.38 -2.04
CA HIS A 244 -9.78 9.06 -1.90
C HIS A 244 -8.63 8.35 -2.61
N ILE A 245 -8.87 7.16 -3.19
CA ILE A 245 -7.84 6.40 -3.89
C ILE A 245 -7.90 6.74 -5.39
N THR A 246 -6.75 7.09 -5.94
CA THR A 246 -6.56 7.26 -7.39
C THR A 246 -5.48 6.29 -7.84
N MET A 247 -5.84 5.33 -8.69
CA MET A 247 -4.88 4.38 -9.23
C MET A 247 -4.30 4.88 -10.54
N LEU A 248 -2.97 4.77 -10.67
CA LEU A 248 -2.22 5.12 -11.87
C LEU A 248 -1.72 3.86 -12.56
N THR A 249 -1.86 3.80 -13.89
CA THR A 249 -1.43 2.67 -14.72
C THR A 249 -0.73 3.16 -15.98
N LYS A 250 -0.14 2.25 -16.75
CA LYS A 250 0.60 2.58 -17.97
C LYS A 250 -0.26 2.33 -19.22
N LYS A 251 -0.36 3.35 -20.07
CA LYS A 251 -0.85 3.23 -21.44
C LYS A 251 0.09 2.36 -22.29
N LEU A 252 -0.37 1.95 -23.46
CA LEU A 252 0.43 1.23 -24.46
C LEU A 252 1.69 1.99 -24.88
N ASN A 253 1.66 3.33 -24.86
CA ASN A 253 2.78 4.20 -25.19
C ASN A 253 3.66 4.55 -23.96
N ASN A 254 3.48 3.86 -22.83
CA ASN A 254 4.16 4.10 -21.54
C ASN A 254 3.80 5.38 -20.77
N ASP A 255 2.82 6.16 -21.23
CA ASP A 255 2.31 7.30 -20.46
C ASP A 255 1.47 6.82 -19.26
N ALA A 256 1.39 7.64 -18.20
CA ALA A 256 0.49 7.38 -17.09
C ALA A 256 -0.99 7.62 -17.49
N GLN A 257 -1.89 6.79 -16.96
CA GLN A 257 -3.34 7.01 -17.01
C GLN A 257 -3.96 6.74 -15.63
N VAL A 258 -5.07 7.42 -15.35
CA VAL A 258 -5.90 7.14 -14.17
C VAL A 258 -6.88 6.04 -14.52
N GLU A 259 -6.96 4.99 -13.69
CA GLU A 259 -7.98 3.96 -13.85
C GLU A 259 -9.36 4.45 -13.39
N ALA A 260 -10.40 4.00 -14.09
CA ALA A 260 -11.77 4.36 -13.77
C ALA A 260 -12.20 3.79 -12.40
N LYS A 261 -12.68 4.65 -11.49
CA LYS A 261 -13.15 4.28 -10.14
C LYS A 261 -14.22 3.17 -10.16
N GLU A 262 -15.10 3.19 -11.15
CA GLU A 262 -16.17 2.19 -11.31
C GLU A 262 -15.62 0.76 -11.42
N LYS A 263 -14.47 0.55 -12.08
CA LYS A 263 -13.83 -0.77 -12.19
C LYS A 263 -13.30 -1.25 -10.84
N GLN A 264 -12.81 -0.35 -10.01
CA GLN A 264 -12.28 -0.66 -8.68
C GLN A 264 -13.39 -1.07 -7.72
N GLU A 265 -14.50 -0.33 -7.71
CA GLU A 265 -15.69 -0.63 -6.89
C GLU A 265 -16.22 -2.04 -7.15
N ILE A 266 -16.26 -2.47 -8.42
CA ILE A 266 -16.75 -3.79 -8.81
C ILE A 266 -15.83 -4.90 -8.31
N VAL A 267 -14.51 -4.78 -8.51
CA VAL A 267 -13.58 -5.81 -8.06
C VAL A 267 -13.62 -5.90 -6.53
N HIS A 268 -13.75 -4.77 -5.83
CA HIS A 268 -13.96 -4.75 -4.39
C HIS A 268 -15.26 -5.47 -3.97
N GLU A 269 -16.38 -5.18 -4.64
CA GLU A 269 -17.68 -5.81 -4.37
C GLU A 269 -17.67 -7.33 -4.64
N LEU A 270 -17.11 -7.74 -5.78
CA LEU A 270 -17.00 -9.14 -6.18
C LEU A 270 -16.15 -9.97 -5.23
N THR A 271 -15.04 -9.38 -4.79
CA THR A 271 -14.14 -10.04 -3.85
C THR A 271 -14.66 -9.95 -2.43
N LYS A 272 -15.71 -9.16 -2.14
CA LYS A 272 -16.25 -8.91 -0.78
C LYS A 272 -15.14 -8.57 0.23
N GLY A 273 -14.11 -7.85 -0.21
CA GLY A 273 -12.94 -7.52 0.60
C GLY A 273 -12.00 -8.69 0.91
N ILE A 274 -12.20 -9.88 0.31
CA ILE A 274 -11.26 -11.01 0.41
C ILE A 274 -9.92 -10.65 -0.24
N TRP A 275 -9.96 -9.88 -1.33
CA TRP A 275 -8.75 -9.42 -2.01
C TRP A 275 -8.27 -8.08 -1.46
N SER A 276 -6.98 -8.03 -1.17
CA SER A 276 -6.25 -6.79 -0.93
C SER A 276 -6.31 -5.87 -2.15
N TYR A 277 -6.20 -4.57 -1.94
CA TYR A 277 -6.15 -3.61 -3.04
C TYR A 277 -4.97 -3.85 -4.01
N GLN A 278 -3.88 -4.51 -3.60
CA GLN A 278 -2.83 -4.97 -4.54
C GLN A 278 -3.36 -6.04 -5.47
N GLU A 279 -4.04 -7.06 -4.94
CA GLU A 279 -4.57 -8.16 -5.77
C GLU A 279 -5.60 -7.61 -6.75
N GLN A 280 -6.45 -6.68 -6.29
CA GLN A 280 -7.37 -5.96 -7.17
C GLN A 280 -6.61 -5.15 -8.23
N ASN A 281 -5.53 -4.47 -7.86
CA ASN A 281 -4.74 -3.66 -8.79
C ASN A 281 -3.96 -4.51 -9.80
N ILE A 282 -3.36 -5.62 -9.35
CA ILE A 282 -2.68 -6.60 -10.20
C ILE A 282 -3.69 -7.14 -11.20
N PHE A 283 -4.88 -7.52 -10.74
CA PHE A 283 -5.96 -7.98 -11.60
C PHE A 283 -6.40 -6.92 -12.63
N LEU A 284 -6.69 -5.69 -12.18
CA LEU A 284 -7.09 -4.59 -13.05
C LEU A 284 -6.00 -4.23 -14.08
N ASN A 285 -4.73 -4.37 -13.71
CA ASN A 285 -3.59 -4.09 -14.58
C ASN A 285 -3.13 -5.25 -15.45
N SER A 286 -3.45 -6.48 -15.06
CA SER A 286 -3.01 -7.65 -15.76
C SER A 286 -3.49 -7.63 -17.20
N ARG A 287 -2.61 -8.09 -18.09
CA ARG A 287 -2.95 -8.44 -19.48
C ARG A 287 -3.11 -9.95 -19.65
N ASN A 288 -2.88 -10.72 -18.58
CA ASN A 288 -3.15 -12.14 -18.57
C ASN A 288 -4.65 -12.38 -18.74
N ASP A 289 -5.02 -13.52 -19.31
CA ASP A 289 -6.43 -13.88 -19.38
C ASP A 289 -7.00 -14.05 -17.97
N ILE A 290 -8.31 -13.85 -17.81
CA ILE A 290 -8.98 -13.93 -16.51
C ILE A 290 -9.80 -15.21 -16.46
N LEU A 291 -9.59 -16.03 -15.43
CA LEU A 291 -10.44 -17.18 -15.11
C LEU A 291 -11.36 -16.85 -13.94
N LEU A 292 -12.66 -16.73 -14.21
CA LEU A 292 -13.68 -16.63 -13.18
C LEU A 292 -14.01 -18.03 -12.68
N VAL A 293 -13.81 -18.28 -11.39
CA VAL A 293 -14.03 -19.59 -10.76
C VAL A 293 -15.08 -19.48 -9.65
N GLU A 294 -15.69 -20.59 -9.23
CA GLU A 294 -16.75 -20.55 -8.22
C GLU A 294 -16.19 -20.25 -6.82
N GLY A 295 -15.04 -20.85 -6.48
CA GLY A 295 -14.41 -20.70 -5.16
C GLY A 295 -12.88 -20.71 -5.14
N LYS A 296 -12.34 -20.48 -3.94
CA LYS A 296 -10.89 -20.44 -3.68
C LYS A 296 -10.19 -21.80 -3.87
N SER A 297 -10.89 -22.90 -3.59
CA SER A 297 -10.41 -24.26 -3.88
C SER A 297 -10.06 -24.42 -5.35
N ASP A 298 -10.92 -23.89 -6.22
CA ASP A 298 -10.83 -24.09 -7.66
C ASP A 298 -9.62 -23.34 -8.23
N GLU A 299 -9.42 -22.11 -7.75
CA GLU A 299 -8.21 -21.32 -8.02
C GLU A 299 -6.95 -22.10 -7.63
N THR A 300 -6.92 -22.67 -6.43
CA THR A 300 -5.76 -23.42 -5.92
C THR A 300 -5.45 -24.62 -6.81
N PHE A 301 -6.47 -25.41 -7.16
CA PHE A 301 -6.29 -26.60 -8.00
C PHE A 301 -5.87 -26.25 -9.43
N LEU A 302 -6.47 -25.23 -10.05
CA LEU A 302 -6.14 -24.82 -11.41
C LEU A 302 -4.75 -24.19 -11.50
N LYS A 303 -4.36 -23.35 -10.53
CA LYS A 303 -3.00 -22.78 -10.44
C LYS A 303 -1.95 -23.90 -10.40
N LYS A 304 -2.13 -24.87 -9.49
CA LYS A 304 -1.19 -25.98 -9.35
C LYS A 304 -1.17 -26.89 -10.58
N ALA A 305 -2.35 -27.19 -11.13
CA ALA A 305 -2.47 -27.98 -12.35
C ALA A 305 -1.73 -27.34 -13.53
N LEU A 306 -1.89 -26.03 -13.74
CA LEU A 306 -1.20 -25.33 -14.82
C LEU A 306 0.33 -25.33 -14.63
N GLU A 307 0.79 -25.10 -13.40
CA GLU A 307 2.22 -25.12 -13.06
C GLU A 307 2.85 -26.48 -13.42
N ILE A 308 2.19 -27.59 -13.07
CA ILE A 308 2.66 -28.95 -13.35
C ILE A 308 2.56 -29.28 -14.83
N LEU A 309 1.43 -28.95 -15.47
CA LEU A 309 1.22 -29.25 -16.89
C LEU A 309 2.18 -28.46 -17.79
N LYS A 310 2.60 -27.25 -17.41
CA LYS A 310 3.65 -26.50 -18.13
C LYS A 310 5.00 -27.24 -18.17
N LYS A 311 5.30 -28.07 -17.17
CA LYS A 311 6.55 -28.86 -17.10
C LYS A 311 6.52 -30.02 -18.09
N THR A 312 5.33 -30.55 -18.41
CA THR A 312 5.16 -31.77 -19.20
C THR A 312 4.64 -31.50 -20.62
N GLU A 313 3.92 -30.40 -20.85
CA GLU A 313 3.21 -30.10 -22.09
C GLU A 313 3.52 -28.66 -22.58
N PRO A 314 4.46 -28.49 -23.54
CA PRO A 314 4.93 -27.18 -23.99
C PRO A 314 3.82 -26.25 -24.55
N ARG A 315 2.71 -26.82 -25.04
CA ARG A 315 1.57 -26.07 -25.56
C ARG A 315 0.90 -25.15 -24.53
N TYR A 316 1.11 -25.38 -23.24
CA TYR A 316 0.58 -24.52 -22.17
C TYR A 316 1.56 -23.44 -21.69
N SER A 317 2.78 -23.39 -22.23
CA SER A 317 3.84 -22.46 -21.78
C SER A 317 3.39 -21.00 -21.79
N ALA A 318 2.65 -20.60 -22.83
CA ALA A 318 2.13 -19.25 -23.01
C ALA A 318 0.83 -18.95 -22.24
N LEU A 319 0.22 -19.94 -21.56
CA LEU A 319 -0.97 -19.71 -20.74
C LEU A 319 -0.59 -19.05 -19.43
N ASN A 320 -1.19 -17.91 -19.12
CA ASN A 320 -1.05 -17.25 -17.84
C ASN A 320 -2.39 -16.63 -17.47
N PHE A 321 -2.80 -16.76 -16.21
CA PHE A 321 -4.15 -16.38 -15.79
C PHE A 321 -4.13 -15.59 -14.48
N GLU A 322 -5.00 -14.57 -14.41
CA GLU A 322 -5.51 -14.10 -13.13
C GLU A 322 -6.78 -14.90 -12.80
N TYR A 323 -6.84 -15.44 -11.59
CA TYR A 323 -8.00 -16.20 -11.13
C TYR A 323 -8.85 -15.28 -10.27
N LEU A 324 -10.17 -15.22 -10.49
CA LEU A 324 -11.09 -14.41 -9.69
C LEU A 324 -12.25 -15.29 -9.19
N PRO A 325 -12.32 -15.58 -7.88
CA PRO A 325 -13.48 -16.24 -7.28
C PRO A 325 -14.71 -15.33 -7.38
N CYS A 326 -15.72 -15.73 -8.16
CA CYS A 326 -16.89 -14.91 -8.45
C CYS A 326 -18.17 -15.34 -7.71
N GLY A 327 -18.11 -16.46 -6.96
CA GLY A 327 -19.21 -16.91 -6.10
C GLY A 327 -20.51 -17.27 -6.83
N GLY A 328 -20.44 -17.53 -8.15
CA GLY A 328 -21.58 -17.96 -8.97
C GLY A 328 -22.04 -16.91 -10.00
N ALA A 329 -23.32 -17.01 -10.40
CA ALA A 329 -23.87 -16.23 -11.51
C ALA A 329 -23.86 -14.71 -11.33
N GLU A 330 -24.15 -14.20 -10.13
CA GLU A 330 -24.26 -12.76 -9.91
C GLU A 330 -22.91 -12.08 -10.12
N GLY A 331 -21.81 -12.72 -9.71
CA GLY A 331 -20.47 -12.19 -9.94
C GLY A 331 -20.12 -12.12 -11.43
N VAL A 332 -20.45 -13.15 -12.20
CA VAL A 332 -20.23 -13.15 -13.65
C VAL A 332 -21.08 -12.08 -14.36
N LYS A 333 -22.34 -11.88 -13.96
CA LYS A 333 -23.20 -10.82 -14.50
C LYS A 333 -22.67 -9.42 -14.23
N LEU A 334 -22.11 -9.20 -13.04
CA LEU A 334 -21.51 -7.92 -12.70
C LEU A 334 -20.27 -7.66 -13.56
N MET A 335 -19.45 -8.68 -13.78
CA MET A 335 -18.30 -8.63 -14.69
C MET A 335 -18.71 -8.33 -16.14
N THR A 336 -19.72 -9.02 -16.70
CA THR A 336 -20.14 -8.80 -18.10
C THR A 336 -20.63 -7.39 -18.37
N LYS A 337 -21.31 -6.75 -17.40
CA LYS A 337 -21.91 -5.42 -17.59
C LYS A 337 -20.89 -4.29 -17.56
N LYS A 338 -19.80 -4.44 -16.82
CA LYS A 338 -18.94 -3.31 -16.44
C LYS A 338 -17.44 -3.55 -16.66
N PHE A 339 -17.02 -4.76 -16.99
CA PHE A 339 -15.63 -5.07 -17.30
C PHE A 339 -15.46 -5.44 -18.77
N THR A 340 -14.67 -4.65 -19.48
CA THR A 340 -14.29 -4.92 -20.88
C THR A 340 -12.86 -5.46 -20.90
N PRO A 341 -12.61 -6.64 -21.50
CA PRO A 341 -11.26 -7.16 -21.64
C PRO A 341 -10.36 -6.22 -22.44
N LYS A 342 -9.07 -6.22 -22.11
CA LYS A 342 -8.06 -5.52 -22.90
C LYS A 342 -7.85 -6.24 -24.24
N LEU A 343 -7.23 -5.54 -25.20
CA LEU A 343 -6.91 -6.13 -26.50
C LEU A 343 -6.08 -7.43 -26.34
N GLY A 344 -6.62 -8.54 -26.84
CA GLY A 344 -6.00 -9.87 -26.75
C GLY A 344 -6.22 -10.62 -25.43
N GLN A 345 -6.89 -10.01 -24.45
CA GLN A 345 -7.24 -10.62 -23.17
C GLN A 345 -8.59 -11.34 -23.27
N HIS A 346 -8.68 -12.56 -22.75
CA HIS A 346 -9.90 -13.34 -22.67
C HIS A 346 -10.38 -13.41 -21.23
N ILE A 347 -11.71 -13.41 -21.04
CA ILE A 347 -12.33 -13.66 -19.74
C ILE A 347 -13.15 -14.93 -19.89
N ILE A 348 -12.84 -15.93 -19.06
CA ILE A 348 -13.46 -17.26 -19.13
C ILE A 348 -14.02 -17.61 -17.76
N ALA A 349 -15.33 -17.82 -17.67
CA ALA A 349 -16.01 -18.32 -16.48
C ALA A 349 -16.17 -19.83 -16.55
N LEU A 350 -15.67 -20.52 -15.53
CA LEU A 350 -15.72 -21.98 -15.40
C LEU A 350 -16.62 -22.37 -14.23
N PHE A 351 -17.56 -23.26 -14.51
CA PHE A 351 -18.53 -23.77 -13.53
C PHE A 351 -18.44 -25.29 -13.37
N ASP A 352 -18.76 -25.76 -12.17
CA ASP A 352 -19.00 -27.17 -11.90
C ASP A 352 -20.15 -27.68 -12.77
N SER A 353 -20.02 -28.90 -13.29
CA SER A 353 -21.05 -29.55 -14.09
C SER A 353 -22.09 -30.19 -13.19
N ASP A 354 -22.70 -29.41 -12.30
CA ASP A 354 -23.74 -29.86 -11.38
C ASP A 354 -24.99 -28.96 -11.47
N GLN A 355 -25.98 -29.21 -10.61
CA GLN A 355 -27.21 -28.42 -10.60
C GLN A 355 -26.97 -26.94 -10.27
N ALA A 356 -25.99 -26.62 -9.43
CA ALA A 356 -25.66 -25.25 -9.06
C ALA A 356 -24.97 -24.52 -10.22
N GLY A 357 -24.04 -25.18 -10.91
CA GLY A 357 -23.40 -24.64 -12.12
C GLY A 357 -24.41 -24.39 -13.25
N TRP A 358 -25.31 -25.34 -13.54
CA TRP A 358 -26.38 -25.14 -14.52
C TRP A 358 -27.34 -24.02 -14.13
N THR A 359 -27.67 -23.90 -12.84
CA THR A 359 -28.47 -22.79 -12.34
C THR A 359 -27.75 -21.46 -12.59
N SER A 360 -26.43 -21.42 -12.39
CA SER A 360 -25.64 -20.23 -12.62
C SER A 360 -25.58 -19.83 -14.09
N ILE A 361 -25.30 -20.78 -14.99
CA ILE A 361 -25.31 -20.56 -16.44
C ILE A 361 -26.65 -20.04 -16.91
N ASN A 362 -27.75 -20.69 -16.54
CA ASN A 362 -29.08 -20.27 -16.96
C ASN A 362 -29.43 -18.87 -16.44
N LYS A 363 -28.99 -18.50 -15.23
CA LYS A 363 -29.12 -17.12 -14.74
C LYS A 363 -28.31 -16.15 -15.58
N ILE A 364 -27.05 -16.44 -15.91
CA ILE A 364 -26.15 -15.56 -16.70
C ILE A 364 -26.74 -15.26 -18.09
N PHE A 365 -27.32 -16.28 -18.74
CA PHE A 365 -27.95 -16.15 -20.06
C PHE A 365 -29.44 -15.78 -20.00
N GLU A 366 -29.95 -15.40 -18.83
CA GLU A 366 -31.33 -14.95 -18.61
C GLU A 366 -32.38 -15.95 -19.15
N ARG A 367 -32.11 -17.25 -18.96
CA ARG A 367 -32.99 -18.35 -19.39
C ARG A 367 -34.06 -18.64 -18.35
N THR A 368 -35.24 -18.99 -18.84
CA THR A 368 -36.43 -19.37 -18.06
C THR A 368 -36.60 -20.89 -18.09
N ASP A 369 -37.47 -21.44 -17.23
CA ASP A 369 -37.74 -22.90 -17.17
C ASP A 369 -38.08 -23.52 -18.53
N ALA A 370 -38.75 -22.78 -19.43
CA ALA A 370 -39.15 -23.26 -20.74
C ALA A 370 -37.98 -23.44 -21.73
N ASN A 371 -36.83 -22.81 -21.48
CA ASN A 371 -35.70 -22.78 -22.42
C ASN A 371 -34.33 -22.89 -21.73
N LYS A 372 -34.29 -23.60 -20.59
CA LYS A 372 -33.06 -23.84 -19.84
C LYS A 372 -32.07 -24.65 -20.66
N PHE A 373 -30.82 -24.20 -20.65
CA PHE A 373 -29.69 -24.99 -21.08
C PHE A 373 -29.48 -26.19 -20.16
N SER A 374 -29.04 -27.27 -20.79
CA SER A 374 -28.68 -28.55 -20.22
C SER A 374 -27.40 -29.08 -20.89
N SER A 375 -26.91 -30.22 -20.40
CA SER A 375 -25.75 -30.88 -20.98
C SER A 375 -25.94 -31.30 -22.45
N ARG A 376 -27.18 -31.37 -22.95
CA ARG A 376 -27.48 -31.82 -24.31
C ARG A 376 -27.41 -30.71 -25.35
N ASP A 377 -27.65 -29.47 -24.96
CA ASP A 377 -27.90 -28.34 -25.88
C ASP A 377 -26.97 -27.14 -25.64
N TYR A 378 -26.27 -27.07 -24.52
CA TYR A 378 -25.34 -25.98 -24.25
C TYR A 378 -24.10 -25.99 -25.16
N GLY A 379 -23.56 -27.17 -25.49
CA GLY A 379 -22.25 -27.31 -26.12
C GLY A 379 -21.10 -27.20 -25.11
N LYS A 380 -19.87 -26.95 -25.58
CA LYS A 380 -18.68 -26.85 -24.70
C LYS A 380 -18.60 -25.50 -23.98
N TYR A 381 -18.89 -24.42 -24.67
CA TYR A 381 -18.83 -23.04 -24.17
C TYR A 381 -19.77 -22.15 -24.98
N ARG A 382 -20.18 -21.03 -24.39
CA ARG A 382 -20.94 -19.96 -25.06
C ARG A 382 -20.43 -18.60 -24.61
N LYS A 383 -20.57 -17.59 -25.47
CA LYS A 383 -20.17 -16.22 -25.13
C LYS A 383 -21.39 -15.42 -24.64
N GLN A 384 -21.24 -14.70 -23.53
CA GLN A 384 -22.19 -13.70 -23.05
C GLN A 384 -21.47 -12.37 -22.86
N GLY A 385 -21.80 -11.37 -23.68
CA GLY A 385 -21.01 -10.15 -23.79
C GLY A 385 -19.58 -10.48 -24.21
N GLU A 386 -18.59 -10.02 -23.44
CA GLU A 386 -17.17 -10.31 -23.66
C GLU A 386 -16.62 -11.51 -22.86
N ILE A 387 -17.49 -12.24 -22.16
CA ILE A 387 -17.10 -13.36 -21.30
C ILE A 387 -17.48 -14.69 -21.94
N TRP A 388 -16.53 -15.61 -22.01
CA TRP A 388 -16.76 -16.99 -22.38
C TRP A 388 -17.20 -17.79 -21.16
N VAL A 389 -18.33 -18.46 -21.25
CA VAL A 389 -18.91 -19.24 -20.15
C VAL A 389 -18.88 -20.71 -20.52
N ALA A 390 -18.22 -21.53 -19.70
CA ALA A 390 -18.08 -22.96 -19.93
C ALA A 390 -18.29 -23.74 -18.63
N MET A 391 -18.65 -25.01 -18.77
CA MET A 391 -18.58 -25.94 -17.64
C MET A 391 -17.28 -26.73 -17.70
N PHE A 392 -16.83 -27.22 -16.54
CA PHE A 392 -15.69 -28.12 -16.47
C PHE A 392 -15.88 -29.36 -17.35
N PRO A 393 -14.98 -29.65 -18.30
CA PRO A 393 -15.11 -30.79 -19.18
C PRO A 393 -14.98 -32.12 -18.43
N ILE A 394 -15.99 -32.97 -18.53
CA ILE A 394 -16.02 -34.28 -17.87
C ILE A 394 -14.89 -35.18 -18.40
N ARG A 395 -14.10 -35.76 -17.49
CA ARG A 395 -13.02 -36.67 -17.90
C ARG A 395 -13.54 -37.98 -18.52
N PRO A 396 -12.82 -38.57 -19.49
CA PRO A 396 -13.16 -39.89 -20.02
C PRO A 396 -13.32 -40.94 -18.91
N TYR A 397 -14.30 -41.82 -19.06
CA TYR A 397 -14.59 -42.92 -18.13
C TYR A 397 -14.98 -42.49 -16.70
N TYR A 398 -15.47 -41.27 -16.50
CA TYR A 398 -16.07 -40.86 -15.24
C TYR A 398 -17.28 -41.74 -14.88
N LYS A 399 -17.32 -42.23 -13.64
CA LYS A 399 -18.37 -43.12 -13.12
C LYS A 399 -19.09 -42.55 -11.89
N GLY A 400 -18.99 -41.24 -11.65
CA GLY A 400 -19.61 -40.59 -10.47
C GLY A 400 -21.04 -40.09 -10.69
N GLY A 401 -21.62 -40.33 -11.86
CA GLY A 401 -23.00 -39.96 -12.19
C GLY A 401 -23.08 -38.74 -13.11
N ALA A 402 -24.19 -38.01 -13.03
CA ALA A 402 -24.50 -36.88 -13.90
C ALA A 402 -23.83 -35.56 -13.49
N ASN A 403 -23.39 -35.44 -12.23
CA ASN A 403 -22.72 -34.26 -11.70
C ASN A 403 -21.20 -34.44 -11.76
N PHE A 404 -20.47 -33.36 -12.03
CA PHE A 404 -19.00 -33.38 -12.05
C PHE A 404 -18.44 -32.06 -11.52
N ASN A 405 -17.67 -32.11 -10.44
CA ASN A 405 -17.05 -30.96 -9.80
C ASN A 405 -15.55 -30.93 -10.14
N ILE A 406 -14.87 -29.80 -9.94
CA ILE A 406 -13.42 -29.72 -10.13
C ILE A 406 -12.62 -30.77 -9.32
N GLU A 407 -13.08 -31.16 -8.13
CA GLU A 407 -12.41 -32.20 -7.33
C GLU A 407 -12.47 -33.58 -8.00
N ASP A 408 -13.44 -33.82 -8.89
CA ASP A 408 -13.60 -35.09 -9.61
C ASP A 408 -12.49 -35.32 -10.66
N TYR A 409 -11.61 -34.35 -10.93
CA TYR A 409 -10.40 -34.55 -11.74
C TYR A 409 -9.35 -35.41 -11.02
N PHE A 410 -9.31 -35.36 -9.69
CA PHE A 410 -8.36 -36.15 -8.90
C PHE A 410 -8.65 -37.66 -8.97
N SER A 411 -7.66 -38.47 -8.66
CA SER A 411 -7.81 -39.92 -8.66
C SER A 411 -8.75 -40.38 -7.55
N LYS A 412 -9.50 -41.46 -7.79
CA LYS A 412 -10.34 -42.07 -6.74
C LYS A 412 -9.50 -42.52 -5.54
N ALA A 413 -8.26 -42.94 -5.76
CA ALA A 413 -7.35 -43.34 -4.69
C ALA A 413 -7.04 -42.15 -3.76
N LEU A 414 -6.76 -40.98 -4.33
CA LEU A 414 -6.55 -39.76 -3.56
C LEU A 414 -7.83 -39.37 -2.80
N LEU A 415 -8.95 -39.25 -3.50
CA LEU A 415 -10.22 -38.85 -2.88
C LEU A 415 -10.62 -39.82 -1.74
N ASN A 416 -10.49 -41.13 -1.94
CA ASN A 416 -10.77 -42.13 -0.92
C ASN A 416 -9.86 -41.98 0.32
N LYS A 417 -8.58 -41.62 0.14
CA LYS A 417 -7.68 -41.37 1.27
C LYS A 417 -8.22 -40.26 2.17
N TYR A 418 -8.73 -39.17 1.61
CA TYR A 418 -9.31 -38.07 2.39
C TYR A 418 -10.63 -38.45 3.05
N VAL A 419 -11.49 -39.19 2.36
CA VAL A 419 -12.75 -39.70 2.94
C VAL A 419 -12.45 -40.63 4.12
N LEU A 420 -11.56 -41.60 3.95
CA LEU A 420 -11.22 -42.58 4.98
C LEU A 420 -10.47 -41.95 6.15
N ASN A 421 -9.52 -41.04 5.90
CA ASN A 421 -8.79 -40.34 6.97
C ASN A 421 -9.69 -39.44 7.83
N SER A 422 -10.76 -38.92 7.23
CA SER A 422 -11.72 -38.04 7.92
C SER A 422 -12.78 -38.85 8.68
N PHE A 423 -12.96 -40.13 8.36
CA PHE A 423 -13.92 -41.02 9.01
C PHE A 423 -13.32 -41.64 10.28
N LYS A 424 -13.82 -41.24 11.44
CA LYS A 424 -13.42 -41.76 12.77
C LYS A 424 -14.55 -42.51 13.51
N GLY A 425 -15.75 -42.57 12.92
CA GLY A 425 -16.96 -43.15 13.51
C GLY A 425 -18.24 -42.60 12.84
N LEU A 426 -19.41 -43.15 13.19
CA LEU A 426 -20.70 -42.77 12.58
C LEU A 426 -21.03 -41.28 12.75
N ASP A 427 -20.59 -40.66 13.85
CA ASP A 427 -20.79 -39.24 14.16
C ASP A 427 -19.82 -38.30 13.40
N THR A 428 -18.83 -38.85 12.69
CA THR A 428 -17.84 -38.07 11.93
C THR A 428 -18.12 -38.11 10.43
N ILE A 429 -19.38 -37.82 10.06
CA ILE A 429 -19.77 -37.71 8.64
C ILE A 429 -18.98 -36.57 8.00
N VAL A 430 -18.22 -36.90 6.96
CA VAL A 430 -17.44 -35.95 6.17
C VAL A 430 -18.41 -35.08 5.37
N THR A 431 -18.48 -33.79 5.67
CA THR A 431 -19.25 -32.83 4.85
C THR A 431 -18.46 -32.45 3.60
N LYS A 432 -19.16 -32.11 2.50
CA LYS A 432 -18.54 -31.66 1.24
C LYS A 432 -17.52 -30.53 1.49
N ASP A 433 -17.86 -29.58 2.36
CA ASP A 433 -16.99 -28.43 2.67
C ASP A 433 -15.73 -28.78 3.46
N LYS A 434 -15.82 -29.68 4.45
CA LYS A 434 -14.63 -30.14 5.20
C LYS A 434 -13.67 -30.88 4.28
N PHE A 435 -14.23 -31.69 3.37
CA PHE A 435 -13.46 -32.40 2.36
C PHE A 435 -12.76 -31.46 1.39
N LYS A 436 -13.48 -30.47 0.83
CA LYS A 436 -12.91 -29.45 -0.08
C LYS A 436 -11.75 -28.69 0.57
N ARG A 437 -11.91 -28.22 1.82
CA ARG A 437 -10.86 -27.49 2.54
C ARG A 437 -9.61 -28.34 2.81
N ALA A 438 -9.78 -29.62 3.11
CA ALA A 438 -8.65 -30.52 3.34
C ALA A 438 -7.85 -30.76 2.05
N LEU A 439 -8.55 -30.94 0.92
CA LEU A 439 -7.91 -31.05 -0.39
C LEU A 439 -7.19 -29.76 -0.80
N GLU A 440 -7.84 -28.60 -0.64
CA GLU A 440 -7.25 -27.29 -0.93
C GLU A 440 -5.94 -27.10 -0.16
N LYS A 441 -5.96 -27.35 1.16
CA LYS A 441 -4.79 -27.21 2.02
C LYS A 441 -3.63 -28.10 1.57
N ASP A 442 -3.87 -29.40 1.42
CA ASP A 442 -2.81 -30.34 1.06
C ASP A 442 -2.30 -30.15 -0.38
N CYS A 443 -3.16 -29.67 -1.28
CA CYS A 443 -2.74 -29.27 -2.63
C CYS A 443 -1.82 -28.05 -2.59
N GLY A 444 -2.14 -27.04 -1.77
CA GLY A 444 -1.32 -25.84 -1.61
C GLY A 444 0.02 -26.10 -0.89
N GLU A 445 0.11 -27.16 -0.09
CA GLU A 445 1.34 -27.62 0.57
C GLU A 445 2.15 -28.64 -0.26
N ASP A 446 1.88 -28.76 -1.57
CA ASP A 446 2.60 -29.65 -2.51
C ASP A 446 2.60 -31.14 -2.12
N ARG A 447 1.54 -31.60 -1.44
CA ARG A 447 1.43 -33.01 -0.99
C ARG A 447 0.87 -33.95 -2.06
N PHE A 448 0.46 -33.42 -3.21
CA PHE A 448 -0.11 -34.21 -4.31
C PHE A 448 0.98 -34.52 -5.34
N THR A 449 1.00 -35.75 -5.85
CA THR A 449 1.93 -36.13 -6.93
C THR A 449 1.48 -35.51 -8.27
N ASP A 450 2.42 -35.14 -9.14
CA ASP A 450 2.14 -34.52 -10.45
C ASP A 450 1.10 -35.27 -11.31
N ASN A 451 1.08 -36.61 -11.24
CA ASN A 451 0.14 -37.45 -11.99
C ASN A 451 -1.33 -37.23 -11.59
N GLU A 452 -1.62 -36.69 -10.40
CA GLU A 452 -2.97 -36.34 -9.96
C GLU A 452 -3.57 -35.20 -10.80
N PHE A 453 -2.72 -34.36 -11.41
CA PHE A 453 -3.15 -33.21 -12.21
C PHE A 453 -3.35 -33.53 -13.69
N LYS A 454 -3.07 -34.76 -14.14
CA LYS A 454 -3.08 -35.13 -15.57
C LYS A 454 -4.41 -34.88 -16.27
N HIS A 455 -5.53 -35.00 -15.56
CA HIS A 455 -6.87 -34.86 -16.14
C HIS A 455 -7.31 -33.40 -16.26
N PHE A 456 -6.68 -32.48 -15.54
CA PHE A 456 -6.92 -31.03 -15.67
C PHE A 456 -6.52 -30.50 -17.04
N LYS A 457 -5.72 -31.24 -17.81
CA LYS A 457 -5.40 -30.91 -19.21
C LYS A 457 -6.62 -30.64 -20.07
N LEU A 458 -7.75 -31.29 -19.76
CA LEU A 458 -9.03 -31.08 -20.47
C LEU A 458 -9.55 -29.66 -20.29
N VAL A 459 -9.35 -29.05 -19.13
CA VAL A 459 -9.71 -27.66 -18.84
C VAL A 459 -8.85 -26.71 -19.67
N PHE A 460 -7.53 -26.94 -19.71
CA PHE A 460 -6.62 -26.08 -20.46
C PHE A 460 -6.73 -26.26 -21.97
N ASP A 461 -7.07 -27.46 -22.46
CA ASP A 461 -7.39 -27.70 -23.87
C ASP A 461 -8.67 -26.96 -24.29
N LEU A 462 -9.69 -26.94 -23.42
CA LEU A 462 -10.90 -26.14 -23.61
C LEU A 462 -10.58 -24.63 -23.64
N ILE A 463 -9.72 -24.16 -22.74
CA ILE A 463 -9.28 -22.76 -22.71
C ILE A 463 -8.51 -22.41 -23.99
N LEU A 464 -7.59 -23.26 -24.45
CA LEU A 464 -6.90 -23.06 -25.73
C LEU A 464 -7.87 -23.01 -26.90
N GLU A 465 -8.89 -23.88 -26.93
CA GLU A 465 -9.93 -23.84 -27.96
C GLU A 465 -10.68 -22.49 -27.94
N ILE A 466 -11.08 -22.01 -26.76
CA ILE A 466 -11.74 -20.71 -26.59
C ILE A 466 -10.86 -19.57 -27.10
N LYS A 467 -9.56 -19.58 -26.80
CA LYS A 467 -8.62 -18.54 -27.22
C LYS A 467 -8.36 -18.48 -28.73
N THR A 468 -8.83 -19.47 -29.50
CA THR A 468 -8.78 -19.45 -30.97
C THR A 468 -10.02 -18.83 -31.62
N LYS A 469 -11.03 -18.46 -30.82
CA LYS A 469 -12.28 -17.83 -31.26
C LYS A 469 -12.23 -16.32 -31.04
#